data_AF-A0A3Q7HV68-F1
#
_entry.id   AF-A0A3Q7HV68-F1
#
_cell.length_a   1.000
_cell.length_b   1.000
_cell.length_c   1.000
_cell.angle_alpha   90.00
_cell.angle_beta   90.00
_cell.angle_gamma   90.00
#
_symmetry.space_group_name_H-M   'P 1'
#
loop_
_entity.id
_entity.type
_entity.pdbx_description
1 polymer ?
#
loop_
_entity_poly.entity_id
_entity_poly.type
_entity_poly.pdbx_seq_one_letter_code
_entity_poly.pdbx_strand_id
1 'polypeptide(L)'
;MIIGLVSLEQTHVATLVQGTLGYLDPEYLHTGPLTDRSDVDSFGVVLAELLTGMKPIFEGHKVVREGDIEQLQEIGELIKSCLHLYGEDRPTMKEVAMELESLRNFTSPWTNICTRT
;
A
#
# COMPACT_ATOMS: atom_id res chain seq x y z
N MET A 1 -2.08 0.87 -8.87
CA MET A 1 -2.13 1.11 -10.33
C MET A 1 -1.88 2.59 -10.56
N ILE A 2 -0.61 2.99 -10.68
CA ILE A 2 -0.22 4.42 -10.64
C ILE A 2 0.65 4.84 -11.82
N ILE A 3 1.13 3.92 -12.64
CA ILE A 3 1.99 4.28 -13.76
C ILE A 3 1.43 3.75 -15.07
N GLY A 4 0.96 4.68 -15.91
CA GLY A 4 0.89 4.51 -17.36
C GLY A 4 1.97 5.40 -17.99
N LEU A 5 2.86 4.83 -18.79
CA LEU A 5 3.83 5.62 -19.57
C LEU A 5 3.14 6.06 -20.87
N VAL A 6 3.08 7.35 -21.16
CA VAL A 6 2.71 7.87 -22.48
C VAL A 6 3.93 8.54 -23.09
N SER A 7 4.42 7.98 -24.19
CA SER A 7 5.55 8.55 -24.94
C SER A 7 5.07 9.75 -25.75
N LEU A 8 5.38 10.98 -25.30
CA LEU A 8 5.30 12.16 -26.15
C LEU A 8 6.64 12.33 -26.86
N GLU A 9 6.59 12.39 -28.19
CA GLU A 9 7.76 12.29 -29.05
C GLU A 9 8.85 13.34 -28.73
N GLN A 10 10.11 12.86 -28.77
CA GLN A 10 11.37 13.61 -28.78
C GLN A 10 11.76 14.35 -27.47
N THR A 11 12.61 13.68 -26.69
CA THR A 11 13.51 14.19 -25.62
C THR A 11 12.95 14.59 -24.25
N HIS A 12 11.65 14.49 -23.98
CA HIS A 12 11.12 14.56 -22.62
C HIS A 12 10.15 13.41 -22.36
N VAL A 13 10.54 12.47 -21.48
CA VAL A 13 9.61 11.47 -20.97
C VAL A 13 8.65 12.19 -20.03
N ALA A 14 7.41 12.41 -20.45
CA ALA A 14 6.35 12.94 -19.60
C ALA A 14 5.52 11.77 -19.05
N THR A 15 5.61 11.53 -17.73
CA THR A 15 4.76 10.53 -17.06
C THR A 15 3.38 11.13 -16.84
N LEU A 16 2.41 10.83 -17.70
CA LEU A 16 1.01 11.11 -17.41
C LEU A 16 0.52 10.09 -16.38
N VAL A 17 0.37 10.51 -15.13
CA VAL A 17 -0.14 9.64 -14.07
C VAL A 17 -1.61 9.34 -14.30
N GLN A 18 -1.87 8.13 -14.78
CA GLN A 18 -3.20 7.54 -14.84
C GLN A 18 -3.44 6.76 -13.55
N GLY A 19 -3.76 7.49 -12.47
CA GLY A 19 -4.05 6.93 -11.16
C GLY A 19 -5.55 6.89 -10.89
N THR A 20 -6.03 5.83 -10.21
CA THR A 20 -7.31 5.95 -9.48
C THR A 20 -7.01 6.79 -8.26
N LEU A 21 -7.63 7.98 -8.17
CA LEU A 21 -7.21 9.14 -7.36
C LEU A 21 -6.79 8.85 -5.90
N GLY A 22 -7.08 7.67 -5.34
CA GLY A 22 -7.22 7.37 -3.89
C GLY A 22 -6.40 6.22 -3.44
N TYR A 23 -5.62 5.74 -4.38
CA TYR A 23 -4.40 5.03 -4.16
C TYR A 23 -3.21 5.98 -4.39
N LEU A 24 -3.44 7.24 -4.82
CA LEU A 24 -2.36 8.17 -5.10
C LEU A 24 -1.72 8.68 -3.82
N ASP A 25 -0.39 8.63 -3.80
CA ASP A 25 0.44 9.11 -2.70
C ASP A 25 0.22 10.63 -2.47
N PRO A 26 -0.15 11.06 -1.25
CA PRO A 26 -0.35 12.47 -0.94
C PRO A 26 0.93 13.30 -1.08
N GLU A 27 2.11 12.72 -0.82
CA GLU A 27 3.40 13.39 -1.01
C GLU A 27 3.69 13.60 -2.49
N TYR A 28 3.39 12.62 -3.35
CA TYR A 28 3.45 12.76 -4.80
C TYR A 28 2.54 13.90 -5.29
N LEU A 29 1.31 13.98 -4.78
CA LEU A 29 0.35 15.03 -5.15
C LEU A 29 0.82 16.43 -4.72
N HIS A 30 1.56 16.52 -3.61
CA HIS A 30 2.04 17.79 -3.08
C HIS A 30 3.37 18.24 -3.69
N THR A 31 4.30 17.31 -3.90
CA THR A 31 5.69 17.59 -4.29
C THR A 31 5.93 17.38 -5.78
N GLY A 32 5.29 16.40 -6.40
CA GLY A 32 5.39 16.07 -7.84
C GLY A 32 6.33 14.92 -8.22
N PRO A 33 7.44 14.64 -7.53
CA PRO A 33 8.27 13.46 -7.79
C PRO A 33 7.58 12.15 -7.40
N LEU A 34 7.53 11.20 -8.33
CA LEU A 34 7.13 9.82 -8.05
C LEU A 34 8.35 9.05 -7.54
N THR A 35 8.20 8.33 -6.44
CA THR A 35 9.28 7.55 -5.82
C THR A 35 8.86 6.10 -5.61
N ASP A 36 9.81 5.25 -5.24
CA ASP A 36 9.53 3.89 -4.75
C ASP A 36 8.66 3.89 -3.48
N ARG A 37 8.66 4.99 -2.72
CA ARG A 37 7.81 5.20 -1.54
C ARG A 37 6.37 5.53 -1.90
N SER A 38 6.14 6.08 -3.08
CA SER A 38 4.78 6.28 -3.59
C SER A 38 4.08 4.96 -3.85
N ASP A 39 4.81 3.94 -4.36
CA ASP A 39 4.25 2.59 -4.54
C ASP A 39 3.88 1.93 -3.19
N VAL A 40 4.62 2.23 -2.12
CA VAL A 40 4.36 1.72 -0.76
C VAL A 40 3.04 2.26 -0.19
N ASP A 41 2.79 3.56 -0.33
CA ASP A 41 1.53 4.18 0.12
C ASP A 41 0.33 3.53 -0.58
N SER A 42 0.41 3.42 -1.90
CA SER A 42 -0.63 2.85 -2.74
C SER A 42 -0.90 1.39 -2.44
N PHE A 43 0.16 0.64 -2.12
CA PHE A 43 0.03 -0.73 -1.64
C PHE A 43 -0.64 -0.77 -0.25
N GLY A 44 -0.28 0.14 0.66
CA GLY A 44 -0.94 0.31 1.95
C GLY A 44 -2.45 0.57 1.82
N VAL A 45 -2.87 1.39 0.85
CA VAL A 45 -4.30 1.60 0.53
C VAL A 45 -4.96 0.32 0.04
N VAL A 46 -4.31 -0.44 -0.84
CA VAL A 46 -4.84 -1.74 -1.32
C VAL A 46 -4.97 -2.72 -0.16
N LEU A 47 -3.99 -2.79 0.74
CA LEU A 47 -4.08 -3.63 1.94
C LEU A 47 -5.26 -3.20 2.83
N ALA A 48 -5.42 -1.90 3.05
CA ALA A 48 -6.55 -1.37 3.83
C ALA A 48 -7.91 -1.68 3.16
N GLU A 49 -8.01 -1.54 1.84
CA GLU A 49 -9.20 -1.91 1.06
C GLU A 49 -9.52 -3.40 1.20
N LEU A 50 -8.51 -4.27 1.08
CA LEU A 50 -8.68 -5.73 1.18
C LEU A 50 -9.13 -6.16 2.57
N LEU A 51 -8.58 -5.56 3.63
CA LEU A 51 -8.94 -5.90 5.00
C LEU A 51 -10.32 -5.38 5.40
N THR A 52 -10.67 -4.19 4.94
CA THR A 52 -11.94 -3.55 5.32
C THR A 52 -13.09 -3.90 4.36
N GLY A 53 -12.79 -4.36 3.14
CA GLY A 53 -13.75 -4.50 2.05
C GLY A 53 -14.32 -3.17 1.56
N MET A 54 -13.74 -2.03 1.98
CA MET A 54 -14.23 -0.70 1.67
C MET A 54 -13.35 -0.03 0.62
N LYS A 55 -13.97 0.58 -0.40
CA LYS A 55 -13.27 1.41 -1.37
C LYS A 55 -12.72 2.68 -0.70
N PRO A 56 -11.48 3.12 -1.03
CA PRO A 56 -10.95 4.38 -0.52
C PRO A 56 -11.79 5.57 -1.01
N ILE A 57 -12.10 6.49 -0.10
CA ILE A 57 -12.93 7.69 -0.38
C ILE A 57 -12.03 8.90 -0.64
N PHE A 58 -12.40 9.71 -1.62
CA PHE A 58 -11.77 10.98 -1.99
C PHE A 58 -12.14 12.16 -1.11
N GLU A 59 -12.00 12.04 0.19
CA GLU A 59 -12.09 13.22 1.05
C GLU A 59 -10.92 13.15 2.02
N GLY A 60 -10.11 14.21 2.03
CA GLY A 60 -8.84 14.29 2.74
C GLY A 60 -8.90 13.64 4.10
N HIS A 61 -8.08 12.59 4.27
CA HIS A 61 -7.73 11.95 5.53
C HIS A 61 -8.93 11.52 6.38
N LYS A 62 -9.44 10.30 6.14
CA LYS A 62 -9.79 9.35 7.20
C LYS A 62 -10.19 7.98 6.61
N VAL A 63 -9.23 7.05 6.60
CA VAL A 63 -9.55 5.62 6.57
C VAL A 63 -9.63 5.16 8.02
N VAL A 64 -10.82 5.21 8.64
CA VAL A 64 -11.14 4.33 9.78
C VAL A 64 -12.65 4.05 9.78
N ARG A 65 -13.03 2.84 9.37
CA ARG A 65 -14.05 2.11 10.15
C ARG A 65 -13.38 0.85 10.65
N GLU A 66 -13.38 0.76 11.98
CA GLU A 66 -12.82 -0.31 12.79
C GLU A 66 -13.50 -1.64 12.42
N GLY A 67 -12.72 -2.56 11.84
CA GLY A 67 -13.07 -3.97 11.68
C GLY A 67 -12.49 -4.80 12.83
N ASP A 68 -13.02 -6.00 13.05
CA ASP A 68 -12.81 -6.86 14.23
C ASP A 68 -11.36 -6.94 14.77
N ILE A 69 -11.18 -6.60 16.05
CA ILE A 69 -10.04 -5.81 16.55
C ILE A 69 -8.78 -6.63 16.94
N GLU A 70 -8.77 -7.96 16.99
CA GLU A 70 -7.64 -8.65 17.66
C GLU A 70 -6.58 -9.25 16.73
N GLN A 71 -6.92 -9.63 15.49
CA GLN A 71 -5.92 -10.12 14.50
C GLN A 71 -5.46 -9.02 13.54
N LEU A 72 -6.13 -7.87 13.56
CA LEU A 72 -5.86 -6.72 12.68
C LEU A 72 -4.80 -5.75 13.24
N GLN A 73 -4.38 -5.90 14.50
CA GLN A 73 -3.44 -4.95 15.11
C GLN A 73 -2.07 -4.99 14.44
N GLU A 74 -1.50 -6.18 14.20
CA GLU A 74 -0.17 -6.29 13.62
C GLU A 74 -0.12 -5.85 12.15
N ILE A 75 -1.10 -6.28 11.33
CA ILE A 75 -1.22 -5.82 9.94
C ILE A 75 -1.61 -4.33 9.90
N GLY A 76 -2.40 -3.86 10.86
CA GLY A 76 -2.81 -2.46 10.97
C GLY A 76 -1.64 -1.52 11.23
N GLU A 77 -0.70 -1.90 12.10
CA GLU A 77 0.52 -1.11 12.32
C GLU A 77 1.44 -1.09 11.08
N LEU A 78 1.51 -2.20 10.34
CA LEU A 78 2.21 -2.22 9.05
C LEU A 78 1.56 -1.26 8.04
N ILE A 79 0.23 -1.30 7.89
CA ILE A 79 -0.51 -0.40 7.00
C ILE A 79 -0.30 1.05 7.41
N LYS A 80 -0.38 1.36 8.69
CA LYS A 80 -0.15 2.71 9.24
C LYS A 80 1.26 3.21 8.91
N SER A 81 2.26 2.33 8.96
CA SER A 81 3.63 2.67 8.56
C SER A 81 3.76 2.89 7.05
N CYS A 82 3.02 2.14 6.22
CA CYS A 82 2.97 2.35 4.76
C CYS A 82 2.31 3.68 4.39
N LEU A 83 1.28 4.10 5.14
CA LEU A 83 0.48 5.31 4.90
C LEU A 83 1.03 6.56 5.62
N HIS A 84 2.34 6.61 5.87
CA HIS A 84 2.96 7.79 6.45
C HIS A 84 2.96 8.97 5.47
N LEU A 85 2.80 10.19 5.97
CA LEU A 85 2.74 11.38 5.11
C LEU A 85 4.03 11.58 4.32
N TYR A 86 5.17 11.48 5.01
CA TYR A 86 6.49 11.61 4.41
C TYR A 86 7.00 10.25 3.96
N GLY A 87 7.40 10.11 2.69
CA GLY A 87 7.84 8.86 2.10
C GLY A 87 9.11 8.29 2.73
N GLU A 88 9.96 9.15 3.30
CA GLU A 88 11.18 8.77 4.00
C GLU A 88 10.94 7.96 5.28
N ASP A 89 9.81 8.19 5.96
CA ASP A 89 9.40 7.45 7.16
C ASP A 89 8.69 6.13 6.82
N ARG A 90 8.27 5.94 5.56
CA ARG A 90 7.65 4.69 5.12
C ARG A 90 8.68 3.56 5.11
N PRO A 91 8.27 2.30 5.28
CA PRO A 91 9.13 1.16 4.98
C PRO A 91 9.35 1.01 3.48
N THR A 92 10.40 0.31 3.08
CA THR A 92 10.64 -0.07 1.68
C THR A 92 9.70 -1.20 1.32
N MET A 93 9.38 -1.37 0.03
CA MET A 93 8.59 -2.55 -0.40
C MET A 93 9.22 -3.89 0.02
N LYS A 94 10.54 -3.92 0.19
CA LYS A 94 11.25 -5.09 0.72
C LYS A 94 10.92 -5.33 2.20
N GLU A 95 10.96 -4.30 3.02
CA GLU A 95 10.58 -4.39 4.45
C GLU A 95 9.11 -4.76 4.61
N VAL A 96 8.22 -4.16 3.82
CA VAL A 96 6.80 -4.51 3.77
C VAL A 96 6.62 -6.01 3.48
N ALA A 97 7.34 -6.54 2.49
CA ALA A 97 7.27 -7.96 2.15
C ALA A 97 7.79 -8.85 3.29
N MET A 98 8.92 -8.49 3.91
CA MET A 98 9.48 -9.24 5.05
C MET A 98 8.51 -9.28 6.23
N GLU A 99 7.86 -8.15 6.55
CA GLU A 99 6.91 -8.07 7.65
C GLU A 99 5.67 -8.92 7.37
N LEU A 100 5.11 -8.85 6.16
CA LEU A 100 3.98 -9.69 5.75
C LEU A 100 4.30 -11.19 5.78
N GLU A 101 5.53 -11.58 5.41
CA GLU A 101 5.97 -12.97 5.50
C GLU A 101 6.07 -13.46 6.94
N SER A 102 6.56 -12.61 7.84
CA SER A 102 6.58 -12.88 9.28
C SER A 102 5.16 -13.11 9.80
N LEU A 103 4.24 -12.19 9.50
CA LEU A 103 2.83 -12.27 9.93
C LEU A 103 2.15 -13.54 9.43
N ARG A 104 2.40 -13.94 8.18
CA ARG A 104 1.89 -15.20 7.62
C ARG A 104 2.32 -16.43 8.42
N ASN A 105 3.54 -16.43 8.96
CA ASN A 105 4.08 -17.56 9.73
C ASN A 105 3.49 -17.65 11.15
N PHE A 106 2.97 -16.55 11.70
CA PHE A 106 2.29 -16.55 13.00
C PHE A 106 0.85 -17.08 12.93
N THR A 107 0.18 -17.00 11.78
CA THR A 107 -1.27 -17.28 11.67
C THR A 107 -1.65 -18.75 11.37
N SER A 108 -0.77 -19.74 11.51
CA SER A 108 -1.16 -21.13 11.17
C SER A 108 -0.79 -22.20 12.20
N PRO A 109 -1.79 -22.94 12.71
CA PRO A 109 -1.65 -24.36 13.07
C PRO A 109 -1.77 -25.30 11.84
N TRP A 110 -2.21 -24.80 10.68
CA TRP A 110 -2.70 -25.62 9.57
C TRP A 110 -1.84 -25.62 8.29
N THR A 111 -0.62 -25.08 8.30
CA THR A 111 0.33 -25.28 7.17
C THR A 111 0.90 -26.71 7.10
N ASN A 112 0.58 -27.59 8.07
CA ASN A 112 1.13 -28.95 8.16
C ASN A 112 0.29 -30.03 7.44
N ILE A 113 -0.85 -29.71 6.83
CA ILE A 113 -1.78 -30.74 6.31
C ILE A 113 -1.63 -31.00 4.81
N CYS A 114 -1.17 -30.05 4.00
CA CYS A 114 -1.08 -30.24 2.54
C CYS A 114 0.25 -30.82 2.04
N THR A 115 1.15 -31.30 2.90
CA THR A 115 2.43 -31.92 2.46
C THR A 115 2.50 -33.45 2.63
N ARG A 116 1.35 -34.12 2.84
CA ARG A 116 1.26 -35.59 2.81
C ARG A 116 0.14 -36.07 1.89
N THR A 117 0.45 -36.17 0.59
CA THR A 117 -0.11 -37.17 -0.33
C THR A 117 0.93 -37.50 -1.38
#